data_AF-A0A915DAF4-F1
#
_entry.id   AF-A0A915DAF4-F1
#
_cell.length_a   1.000
_cell.length_b   1.000
_cell.length_c   1.000
_cell.angle_alpha   90.00
_cell.angle_beta   90.00
_cell.angle_gamma   90.00
#
_symmetry.space_group_name_H-M   'P 1'
#
loop_
_entity.id
_entity.type
_entity.pdbx_description
1 polymer ?
#
loop_
_entity_poly.entity_id
_entity_poly.type
_entity_poly.pdbx_seq_one_letter_code
_entity_poly.pdbx_strand_id
1 'polypeptide(L)'
;MNMNMKATHIVHQKTIGANVLRTTFLSLAIERFFATAYSLDYETNRRFILLVIILLPVSYLFAFVWSISFLKYGLPYLVFVSFMTCLDILGTISCLMISRYNRKLRKFNLRTDIKLSQRYQIDENLRVLAIIRPLMISGVVFLSLSVWQRFILKVFVGGELGYFSRNLFYLLLEVYVALACFMLVKASKWRFKDRLFTLSQRIRHHPQSPISFANLIDGESSIVQPFRKHHITNVLGENIETDASFSDHFKMLEKFWDYK
;
A
#
# COMPACT_ATOMS: atom_id res chain seq x y z
N MET A 1 4.06 -20.32 -40.94
CA MET A 1 3.08 -19.28 -40.55
C MET A 1 2.64 -19.35 -39.07
N ASN A 2 2.55 -20.53 -38.44
CA ASN A 2 2.12 -20.67 -37.02
C ASN A 2 3.12 -20.21 -35.92
N MET A 3 4.43 -20.19 -36.18
CA MET A 3 5.40 -19.75 -35.15
C MET A 3 5.36 -18.24 -34.86
N ASN A 4 5.15 -17.41 -35.89
CA ASN A 4 5.12 -15.95 -35.72
C ASN A 4 3.91 -15.49 -34.89
N MET A 5 2.77 -16.18 -34.98
CA MET A 5 1.58 -15.87 -34.15
C MET A 5 1.77 -16.25 -32.67
N LYS A 6 2.48 -17.34 -32.36
CA LYS A 6 2.76 -17.69 -30.95
C LYS A 6 3.72 -16.70 -30.29
N ALA A 7 4.75 -16.25 -31.02
CA ALA A 7 5.72 -15.30 -30.49
C ALA A 7 5.11 -13.91 -30.17
N THR A 8 4.19 -13.42 -31.00
CA THR A 8 3.51 -12.14 -30.75
C THR A 8 2.56 -12.20 -29.55
N HIS A 9 1.88 -13.32 -29.34
CA HIS A 9 1.00 -13.54 -28.18
C HIS A 9 1.76 -13.49 -26.84
N ILE A 10 2.91 -14.16 -26.75
CA ILE A 10 3.75 -14.16 -25.53
C ILE A 10 4.24 -12.75 -25.21
N VAL A 11 4.62 -12.01 -26.25
CA VAL A 11 5.03 -10.60 -26.13
C VAL A 11 3.90 -9.71 -25.60
N HIS A 12 2.68 -9.90 -26.11
CA HIS A 12 1.50 -9.13 -25.67
C HIS A 12 1.21 -9.32 -24.18
N GLN A 13 1.29 -10.56 -23.69
CA GLN A 13 0.93 -10.88 -22.31
C GLN A 13 1.92 -10.26 -21.31
N LYS A 14 3.22 -10.23 -21.65
CA LYS A 14 4.28 -9.70 -20.76
C LYS A 14 4.19 -8.18 -20.57
N THR A 15 3.88 -7.41 -21.61
CA THR A 15 3.79 -5.94 -21.50
C THR A 15 2.57 -5.48 -20.73
N ILE A 16 1.43 -6.18 -20.90
CA ILE A 16 0.19 -5.87 -20.17
C ILE A 16 0.41 -6.01 -18.66
N GLY A 17 1.01 -7.14 -18.21
CA GLY A 17 1.22 -7.39 -16.78
C GLY A 17 2.07 -6.31 -16.09
N ALA A 18 3.16 -5.88 -16.74
CA ALA A 18 4.00 -4.82 -16.21
C ALA A 18 3.27 -3.47 -16.12
N ASN A 19 2.48 -3.11 -17.15
CA ASN A 19 1.71 -1.88 -17.14
C ASN A 19 0.62 -1.90 -16.06
N VAL A 20 -0.05 -3.03 -15.86
CA VAL A 20 -1.05 -3.20 -14.80
C VAL A 20 -0.43 -2.99 -13.43
N LEU A 21 0.74 -3.57 -13.16
CA LEU A 21 1.45 -3.36 -11.89
C LEU A 21 1.75 -1.88 -11.66
N ARG A 22 2.27 -1.19 -12.67
CA ARG A 22 2.62 0.24 -12.59
C ARG A 22 1.41 1.12 -12.34
N THR A 23 0.35 0.95 -13.13
CA THR A 23 -0.86 1.76 -12.99
C THR A 23 -1.56 1.47 -11.66
N THR A 24 -1.44 0.25 -11.14
CA THR A 24 -1.90 -0.10 -9.78
C THR A 24 -1.11 0.68 -8.72
N PHE A 25 0.21 0.75 -8.81
CA PHE A 25 1.00 1.54 -7.86
C PHE A 25 0.72 3.04 -7.95
N LEU A 26 0.49 3.56 -9.16
CA LEU A 26 0.08 4.95 -9.36
C LEU A 26 -1.31 5.21 -8.76
N SER A 27 -2.26 4.30 -8.97
CA SER A 27 -3.60 4.33 -8.37
C SER A 27 -3.51 4.36 -6.84
N LEU A 28 -2.72 3.47 -6.23
CA LEU A 28 -2.51 3.48 -4.78
C LEU A 28 -1.85 4.78 -4.30
N ALA A 29 -0.89 5.35 -5.04
CA ALA A 29 -0.28 6.62 -4.68
C ALA A 29 -1.29 7.78 -4.68
N ILE A 30 -2.19 7.82 -5.67
CA ILE A 30 -3.29 8.79 -5.76
C ILE A 30 -4.28 8.59 -4.61
N GLU A 31 -4.67 7.35 -4.33
CA GLU A 31 -5.55 7.05 -3.20
C GLU A 31 -4.93 7.48 -1.87
N ARG A 32 -3.63 7.24 -1.65
CA ARG A 32 -2.90 7.74 -0.46
C ARG A 32 -2.80 9.27 -0.40
N PHE A 33 -2.73 9.94 -1.55
CA PHE A 33 -2.82 11.41 -1.60
C PHE A 33 -4.16 11.89 -1.04
N PHE A 34 -5.27 11.32 -1.52
CA PHE A 34 -6.61 11.66 -1.06
C PHE A 34 -6.85 11.27 0.39
N ALA A 35 -6.35 10.12 0.84
CA ALA A 35 -6.39 9.71 2.24
C ALA A 35 -5.69 10.71 3.16
N THR A 36 -4.60 11.31 2.68
CA THR A 36 -3.87 12.34 3.42
C THR A 36 -4.61 13.68 3.39
N ALA A 37 -5.11 14.10 2.21
CA ALA A 37 -5.82 15.36 2.04
C ALA A 37 -7.15 15.41 2.82
N TYR A 38 -7.84 14.28 2.93
CA TYR A 38 -9.13 14.16 3.60
C TYR A 38 -9.05 13.39 4.93
N SER A 39 -7.89 13.41 5.61
CA SER A 39 -7.64 12.63 6.85
C SER A 39 -8.67 12.80 7.97
N LEU A 40 -9.46 13.88 7.97
CA LEU A 40 -10.54 14.09 8.94
C LEU A 40 -11.77 13.20 8.66
N ASP A 41 -12.14 13.07 7.38
CA ASP A 41 -13.43 12.51 6.95
C ASP A 41 -13.30 11.29 6.02
N TYR A 42 -12.07 10.84 5.77
CA TYR A 42 -11.76 9.86 4.73
C TYR A 42 -12.51 8.53 4.91
N GLU A 43 -12.54 8.03 6.15
CA GLU A 43 -13.23 6.78 6.51
C GLU A 43 -14.74 6.99 6.66
N THR A 44 -15.15 8.07 7.34
CA THR A 44 -16.56 8.35 7.64
C THR A 44 -17.41 8.48 6.37
N ASN A 45 -16.89 9.15 5.34
CA ASN A 45 -17.63 9.41 4.11
C ASN A 45 -17.53 8.29 3.05
N ARG A 46 -17.08 7.08 3.42
CA ARG A 46 -16.88 5.94 2.48
C ARG A 46 -16.03 6.29 1.25
N ARG A 47 -15.24 7.37 1.31
CA ARG A 47 -14.41 7.85 0.19
C ARG A 47 -13.34 6.84 -0.18
N PHE A 48 -12.88 6.07 0.81
CA PHE A 48 -12.02 4.90 0.62
C PHE A 48 -12.62 3.88 -0.36
N ILE A 49 -13.90 3.54 -0.18
CA ILE A 49 -14.58 2.53 -1.00
C ILE A 49 -14.70 3.05 -2.44
N LEU A 50 -15.11 4.30 -2.63
CA LEU A 50 -15.22 4.90 -3.96
C LEU A 50 -13.87 4.99 -4.67
N LEU A 51 -12.82 5.42 -3.96
CA LEU A 51 -11.49 5.52 -4.56
C LEU A 51 -10.91 4.15 -4.90
N VAL A 52 -11.00 3.15 -4.04
CA VAL A 52 -10.44 1.82 -4.33
C VAL A 52 -11.25 1.10 -5.41
N ILE A 53 -12.59 1.11 -5.32
CA ILE A 53 -13.46 0.39 -6.26
C ILE A 53 -13.44 1.03 -7.65
N ILE A 54 -13.28 2.35 -7.77
CA ILE A 54 -13.26 3.01 -9.08
C ILE A 54 -11.84 3.08 -9.65
N LEU A 55 -10.85 3.46 -8.84
CA LEU A 55 -9.51 3.75 -9.33
C LEU A 55 -8.76 2.49 -9.76
N LEU A 56 -8.99 1.34 -9.12
CA LEU A 56 -8.36 0.08 -9.52
C LEU A 56 -8.85 -0.41 -10.90
N PRO A 57 -10.16 -0.56 -11.16
CA PRO A 57 -10.65 -0.91 -12.50
C PRO A 57 -10.25 0.09 -13.57
N VAL A 58 -10.29 1.39 -13.27
CA VAL A 58 -9.84 2.44 -14.21
C VAL A 58 -8.35 2.28 -14.51
N SER A 59 -7.51 1.99 -13.51
CA SER A 59 -6.08 1.76 -13.71
C SER A 59 -5.79 0.51 -14.54
N TYR A 60 -6.62 -0.53 -14.41
CA TYR A 60 -6.53 -1.75 -15.22
C TYR A 60 -6.94 -1.51 -16.66
N LEU A 61 -8.08 -0.83 -16.88
CA LEU A 61 -8.55 -0.43 -18.21
C LEU A 61 -7.52 0.46 -18.91
N PHE A 62 -6.93 1.42 -18.18
CA PHE A 62 -5.89 2.28 -18.71
C PHE A 62 -4.65 1.48 -19.13
N ALA A 63 -4.16 0.57 -18.28
CA ALA A 63 -3.03 -0.31 -18.64
C ALA A 63 -3.33 -1.15 -19.88
N PHE A 64 -4.55 -1.69 -19.98
CA PHE A 64 -4.98 -2.51 -21.10
C PHE A 64 -5.05 -1.71 -22.40
N VAL A 65 -5.77 -0.58 -22.40
CA VAL A 65 -5.90 0.33 -23.56
C VAL A 65 -4.53 0.80 -24.01
N TRP A 66 -3.68 1.24 -23.09
CA TRP A 66 -2.34 1.73 -23.43
C TRP A 66 -1.46 0.63 -24.03
N SER A 67 -1.55 -0.59 -23.50
CA SER A 67 -0.81 -1.74 -24.04
C SER A 67 -1.28 -2.11 -25.44
N ILE A 68 -2.61 -2.15 -25.68
CA ILE A 68 -3.17 -2.42 -27.01
C ILE A 68 -2.77 -1.30 -27.98
N SER A 69 -2.79 -0.04 -27.56
CA SER A 69 -2.43 1.07 -28.44
C SER A 69 -0.99 0.97 -28.95
N PHE A 70 -0.07 0.56 -28.08
CA PHE A 70 1.29 0.27 -28.49
C PHE A 70 1.40 -0.92 -29.46
N LEU A 71 0.68 -2.00 -29.17
CA LEU A 71 0.84 -3.26 -29.89
C LEU A 71 0.09 -3.31 -31.22
N LYS A 72 -1.12 -2.77 -31.28
CA LYS A 72 -2.05 -2.86 -32.42
C LYS A 72 -2.01 -1.63 -33.32
N TYR A 73 -1.93 -0.44 -32.74
CA TYR A 73 -1.94 0.82 -33.50
C TYR A 73 -0.53 1.34 -33.81
N GLY A 74 0.52 0.59 -33.44
CA GLY A 74 1.91 0.92 -33.79
C GLY A 74 2.39 2.21 -33.15
N LEU A 75 1.86 2.56 -31.96
CA LEU A 75 2.24 3.79 -31.26
C LEU A 75 3.77 3.85 -31.12
N PRO A 76 4.43 4.97 -31.48
CA PRO A 76 5.88 5.03 -31.48
C PRO A 76 6.42 4.67 -30.10
N TYR A 77 7.34 3.70 -30.05
CA TYR A 77 7.89 3.20 -28.78
C TYR A 77 8.42 4.32 -27.87
N LEU A 78 9.04 5.34 -28.47
CA LEU A 78 9.53 6.50 -27.73
C LEU A 78 8.38 7.23 -27.02
N VAL A 79 7.27 7.48 -27.71
CA VAL A 79 6.09 8.14 -27.13
C VAL A 79 5.52 7.29 -25.99
N PHE A 80 5.39 5.98 -26.21
CA PHE A 80 4.89 5.04 -25.23
C PHE A 80 5.72 5.06 -23.93
N VAL A 81 7.04 4.91 -24.07
CA VAL A 81 7.96 4.86 -22.92
C VAL A 81 8.10 6.21 -22.25
N SER A 82 8.21 7.31 -22.99
CA SER A 82 8.34 8.66 -22.43
C SER A 82 7.11 9.03 -21.60
N PHE A 83 5.91 8.73 -22.09
CA PHE A 83 4.69 9.00 -21.36
C PHE A 83 4.61 8.20 -20.05
N MET A 84 4.90 6.89 -20.10
CA MET A 84 4.94 6.06 -18.89
C MET A 84 6.02 6.49 -17.91
N THR A 85 7.18 6.91 -18.40
CA THR A 85 8.27 7.45 -17.57
C THR A 85 7.83 8.75 -16.89
N CYS A 86 7.12 9.62 -17.60
CA CYS A 86 6.56 10.85 -17.04
C CYS A 86 5.58 10.55 -15.90
N LEU A 87 4.65 9.62 -16.10
CA LEU A 87 3.71 9.18 -15.05
C LEU A 87 4.44 8.60 -13.83
N ASP A 88 5.44 7.75 -14.04
CA ASP A 88 6.23 7.17 -12.95
C ASP A 88 7.01 8.23 -12.17
N ILE A 89 7.58 9.23 -12.86
CA ILE A 89 8.28 10.37 -12.24
C ILE A 89 7.29 11.19 -11.40
N LEU A 90 6.14 11.57 -11.98
CA LEU A 90 5.11 12.33 -11.28
C LEU A 90 4.61 11.56 -10.04
N GLY A 91 4.30 10.27 -10.18
CA GLY A 91 3.89 9.42 -9.07
C GLY A 91 4.96 9.29 -7.98
N THR A 92 6.23 9.21 -8.37
CA THR A 92 7.37 9.16 -7.43
C THR A 92 7.50 10.47 -6.65
N ILE A 93 7.41 11.62 -7.33
CA ILE A 93 7.46 12.95 -6.71
C ILE A 93 6.29 13.09 -5.72
N SER A 94 5.07 12.74 -6.13
CA SER A 94 3.89 12.74 -5.27
C SER A 94 4.09 11.88 -4.03
N CYS A 95 4.58 10.64 -4.18
CA CYS A 95 4.89 9.76 -3.04
C CYS A 95 5.89 10.39 -2.06
N LEU A 96 6.93 11.06 -2.56
CA LEU A 96 7.92 11.75 -1.74
C LEU A 96 7.31 12.95 -0.99
N MET A 97 6.51 13.76 -1.67
CA MET A 97 5.83 14.92 -1.08
C MET A 97 4.88 14.48 0.02
N ILE A 98 4.00 13.51 -0.26
CA ILE A 98 3.04 12.96 0.70
C ILE A 98 3.76 12.33 1.90
N SER A 99 4.84 11.58 1.65
CA SER A 99 5.65 10.98 2.73
C SER A 99 6.26 12.05 3.64
N ARG A 100 6.77 13.14 3.08
CA ARG A 100 7.33 14.25 3.87
C ARG A 100 6.24 14.96 4.66
N TYR A 101 5.09 15.20 4.05
CA TYR A 101 3.95 15.85 4.69
C TYR A 101 3.40 15.00 5.85
N ASN A 102 3.14 13.70 5.63
CA ASN A 102 2.69 12.79 6.68
C ASN A 102 3.69 12.64 7.83
N ARG A 103 5.00 12.71 7.56
CA ARG A 103 6.01 12.74 8.64
C ARG A 103 5.94 14.02 9.48
N LYS A 104 5.68 15.17 8.84
CA LYS A 104 5.48 16.44 9.57
C LYS A 104 4.21 16.38 10.42
N LEU A 105 3.10 15.92 9.85
CA LEU A 105 1.85 15.69 10.57
C LEU A 105 2.04 14.76 11.76
N ARG A 106 2.71 13.62 11.58
CA ARG A 106 3.00 12.68 12.66
C ARG A 106 3.74 13.35 13.83
N LYS A 107 4.75 14.17 13.54
CA LYS A 107 5.51 14.90 14.58
C LYS A 107 4.66 15.95 15.31
N PHE A 108 3.78 16.63 14.58
CA PHE A 108 2.86 17.61 15.16
C PHE A 108 1.81 16.91 16.05
N ASN A 109 1.23 15.81 15.56
CA ASN A 109 0.16 15.08 16.23
C ASN A 109 0.59 14.38 17.52
N LEU A 110 1.89 14.10 17.68
CA LEU A 110 2.45 13.59 18.94
C LEU A 110 2.42 14.65 20.06
N ARG A 111 2.26 15.94 19.73
CA ARG A 111 2.25 17.05 20.68
C ARG A 111 0.85 17.55 21.01
N THR A 112 -0.19 17.08 20.32
CA THR A 112 -1.56 17.58 20.40
C THR A 112 -2.56 16.46 20.68
N ASP A 113 -3.71 16.79 21.29
CA ASP A 113 -4.82 15.87 21.61
C ASP A 113 -5.65 15.49 20.37
N ILE A 114 -4.99 14.91 19.39
CA ILE A 114 -5.62 14.47 18.15
C ILE A 114 -6.22 13.07 18.31
N LYS A 115 -7.39 12.85 17.70
CA LYS A 115 -8.10 11.57 17.64
C LYS A 115 -7.18 10.42 17.25
N LEU A 116 -7.30 9.30 17.95
CA LEU A 116 -6.51 8.09 17.72
C LEU A 116 -6.60 7.57 16.27
N SER A 117 -7.77 7.70 15.65
CA SER A 117 -8.02 7.31 14.26
C SER A 117 -7.10 8.03 13.27
N GLN A 118 -6.89 9.34 13.44
CA GLN A 118 -6.03 10.11 12.54
C GLN A 118 -4.56 9.72 12.66
N ARG A 119 -4.10 9.43 13.88
CA ARG A 119 -2.73 8.92 14.11
C ARG A 119 -2.54 7.59 13.41
N TYR A 120 -3.52 6.69 13.52
CA TYR A 120 -3.50 5.40 12.84
C TYR A 120 -3.44 5.54 11.32
N GLN A 121 -4.27 6.42 10.73
CA GLN A 121 -4.28 6.69 9.29
C GLN A 121 -2.94 7.23 8.78
N ILE A 122 -2.32 8.17 9.48
CA ILE A 122 -1.02 8.72 9.10
C ILE A 122 0.06 7.64 9.12
N ASP A 123 0.08 6.80 10.16
CA ASP A 123 1.03 5.69 10.27
C ASP A 123 0.77 4.61 9.22
N GLU A 124 -0.49 4.32 8.88
CA GLU A 124 -0.84 3.47 7.74
C GLU A 124 -0.34 4.04 6.41
N ASN A 125 -0.62 5.32 6.12
CA ASN A 125 -0.19 5.98 4.91
C ASN A 125 1.34 5.98 4.76
N LEU A 126 2.09 6.27 5.84
CA LEU A 126 3.55 6.21 5.83
C LEU A 126 4.07 4.79 5.56
N ARG A 127 3.43 3.76 6.09
CA ARG A 127 3.78 2.36 5.84
C ARG A 127 3.52 1.97 4.39
N VAL A 128 2.36 2.32 3.85
CA VAL A 128 2.00 2.02 2.45
C VAL A 128 2.95 2.75 1.49
N LEU A 129 3.23 4.03 1.73
CA LEU A 129 4.18 4.80 0.91
C LEU A 129 5.61 4.27 0.99
N ALA A 130 6.02 3.70 2.13
CA ALA A 130 7.34 3.06 2.24
C ALA A 130 7.48 1.83 1.33
N ILE A 131 6.38 1.16 0.99
CA ILE A 131 6.33 0.02 0.08
C ILE A 131 6.24 0.50 -1.38
N ILE A 132 5.32 1.43 -1.68
CA ILE A 132 5.06 1.90 -3.05
C ILE A 132 6.26 2.67 -3.62
N ARG A 133 6.89 3.53 -2.80
CA ARG A 133 7.97 4.41 -3.27
C ARG A 133 9.14 3.68 -3.94
N PRO A 134 9.77 2.64 -3.35
CA PRO A 134 10.86 1.94 -4.03
C PRO A 134 10.39 1.22 -5.30
N LEU A 135 9.14 0.76 -5.36
CA LEU A 135 8.56 0.14 -6.55
C LEU A 135 8.44 1.16 -7.70
N MET A 136 7.94 2.36 -7.41
CA MET A 136 7.87 3.46 -8.38
C MET A 136 9.26 3.89 -8.86
N ILE A 137 10.22 4.05 -7.94
CA ILE A 137 11.62 4.39 -8.30
C ILE A 137 12.22 3.32 -9.20
N SER A 138 12.03 2.04 -8.87
CA SER A 138 12.53 0.94 -9.71
C SER A 138 11.90 0.95 -11.12
N GLY A 139 10.65 1.39 -11.24
CA GLY A 139 9.97 1.57 -12.52
C GLY A 139 10.63 2.67 -13.37
N VAL A 140 10.88 3.84 -12.77
CA VAL A 140 11.58 4.94 -13.44
C VAL A 140 12.94 4.48 -13.95
N VAL A 141 13.75 3.84 -13.09
CA VAL A 141 15.07 3.32 -13.45
C VAL A 141 14.97 2.33 -14.61
N PHE A 142 14.03 1.39 -14.55
CA PHE A 142 13.82 0.40 -15.61
C PHE A 142 13.50 1.04 -16.97
N LEU A 143 12.60 2.04 -17.02
CA LEU A 143 12.28 2.71 -18.29
C LEU A 143 13.42 3.56 -18.79
N SER A 144 14.12 4.29 -17.90
CA SER A 144 15.30 5.06 -18.28
C SER A 144 16.37 4.15 -18.90
N LEU A 145 16.65 2.99 -18.30
CA LEU A 145 17.57 2.00 -18.88
C LEU A 145 17.08 1.49 -20.23
N SER A 146 15.78 1.25 -20.38
CA SER A 146 15.17 0.81 -21.64
C SER A 146 15.29 1.85 -22.76
N VAL A 147 15.22 3.15 -22.44
CA VAL A 147 15.44 4.24 -23.40
C VAL A 147 16.92 4.33 -23.78
N TRP A 148 17.80 4.35 -22.78
CA TRP A 148 19.26 4.40 -22.97
C TRP A 148 19.76 3.25 -23.82
N GLN A 149 19.29 2.04 -23.55
CA GLN A 149 19.62 0.85 -24.33
C GLN A 149 19.29 1.04 -25.82
N ARG A 150 18.09 1.55 -26.14
CA ARG A 150 17.71 1.80 -27.54
C ARG A 150 18.53 2.89 -28.19
N PHE A 151 18.85 3.94 -27.43
CA PHE A 151 19.72 5.02 -27.90
C PHE A 151 21.11 4.48 -28.27
N ILE A 152 21.73 3.70 -27.37
CA ILE A 152 23.04 3.07 -27.60
C ILE A 152 22.99 2.16 -28.83
N LEU A 153 22.00 1.27 -28.95
CA LEU A 153 21.89 0.37 -30.09
C LEU A 153 21.69 1.11 -31.42
N LYS A 154 20.97 2.23 -31.41
CA LYS A 154 20.77 3.06 -32.60
C LYS A 154 22.06 3.78 -33.02
N VAL A 155 22.79 4.34 -32.06
CA VAL A 155 24.01 5.13 -32.31
C VAL A 155 25.19 4.23 -32.71
N PHE A 156 25.41 3.12 -32.00
CA PHE A 156 26.63 2.32 -32.14
C PHE A 156 26.49 1.12 -33.07
N VAL A 157 25.27 0.62 -33.34
CA VAL A 157 25.07 -0.65 -34.07
C VAL A 157 24.20 -0.50 -35.33
N GLY A 158 23.95 0.73 -35.78
CA GLY A 158 23.32 0.97 -37.08
C GLY A 158 21.85 0.54 -37.20
N GLY A 159 21.15 0.29 -36.08
CA GLY A 159 19.70 0.05 -36.07
C GLY A 159 19.23 -1.34 -36.49
N GLU A 160 20.10 -2.22 -37.02
CA GLU A 160 19.70 -3.56 -37.49
C GLU A 160 19.47 -4.59 -36.36
N LEU A 161 19.88 -4.28 -35.12
CA LEU A 161 19.71 -5.15 -33.96
C LEU A 161 18.32 -5.06 -33.28
N GLY A 162 17.26 -4.91 -34.07
CA GLY A 162 15.88 -4.84 -33.57
C GLY A 162 15.52 -6.03 -32.66
N TYR A 163 15.97 -7.23 -33.01
CA TYR A 163 15.73 -8.45 -32.24
C TYR A 163 16.43 -8.46 -30.88
N PHE A 164 17.74 -8.16 -30.85
CA PHE A 164 18.52 -8.09 -29.61
C PHE A 164 17.99 -7.01 -28.66
N SER A 165 17.65 -5.83 -29.20
CA SER A 165 17.06 -4.72 -28.42
C SER A 165 15.78 -5.14 -27.70
N ARG A 166 14.95 -5.94 -28.38
CA ARG A 166 13.66 -6.40 -27.89
C ARG A 166 13.83 -7.46 -26.79
N ASN A 167 14.74 -8.42 -26.97
CA ASN A 167 15.01 -9.45 -25.96
C ASN A 167 15.59 -8.86 -24.68
N LEU A 168 16.55 -7.93 -24.79
CA LEU A 168 17.13 -7.27 -23.63
C LEU A 168 16.10 -6.41 -22.89
N PHE A 169 15.18 -5.74 -23.58
CA PHE A 169 14.05 -5.06 -22.95
C PHE A 169 13.18 -6.02 -22.12
N TYR A 170 12.86 -7.20 -22.64
CA TYR A 170 12.08 -8.20 -21.89
C TYR A 170 12.84 -8.77 -20.70
N LEU A 171 14.15 -9.01 -20.83
CA LEU A 171 14.98 -9.44 -19.70
C LEU A 171 14.95 -8.40 -18.58
N LEU A 172 15.13 -7.12 -18.92
CA LEU A 172 15.05 -6.03 -17.95
C LEU A 172 13.65 -5.94 -17.32
N LEU A 173 12.59 -6.21 -18.09
CA LEU A 173 11.21 -6.21 -17.60
C LEU A 173 10.97 -7.35 -16.60
N GLU A 174 11.49 -8.54 -16.87
CA GLU A 174 11.40 -9.68 -15.96
C GLU A 174 12.17 -9.43 -14.66
N VAL A 175 13.37 -8.84 -14.76
CA VAL A 175 14.13 -8.40 -13.59
C VAL A 175 13.35 -7.38 -12.77
N TYR A 176 12.71 -6.40 -13.42
CA TYR A 176 11.86 -5.42 -12.74
C TYR A 176 10.69 -6.07 -12.00
N VAL A 177 9.94 -6.97 -12.66
CA VAL A 177 8.82 -7.68 -12.04
C VAL A 177 9.30 -8.55 -10.87
N ALA A 178 10.42 -9.26 -11.03
CA ALA A 178 11.00 -10.07 -9.96
C ALA A 178 11.40 -9.22 -8.74
N LEU A 179 12.04 -8.08 -8.97
CA LEU A 179 12.37 -7.11 -7.91
C LEU A 179 11.11 -6.57 -7.23
N ALA A 180 10.07 -6.24 -8.01
CA ALA A 180 8.81 -5.76 -7.47
C ALA A 180 8.16 -6.82 -6.55
N CYS A 181 8.07 -8.07 -7.02
CA CYS A 181 7.56 -9.18 -6.22
C CYS A 181 8.40 -9.42 -4.95
N PHE A 182 9.73 -9.40 -5.07
CA PHE A 182 10.63 -9.53 -3.92
C PHE A 182 10.38 -8.45 -2.87
N MET A 183 10.22 -7.20 -3.30
CA MET A 183 9.93 -6.06 -2.42
C MET A 183 8.57 -6.20 -1.74
N LEU A 184 7.54 -6.68 -2.46
CA LEU A 184 6.23 -6.97 -1.88
C LEU A 184 6.28 -8.10 -0.83
N VAL A 185 7.02 -9.18 -1.10
CA VAL A 185 7.22 -10.28 -0.14
C VAL A 185 8.00 -9.81 1.09
N LYS A 186 9.03 -8.99 0.91
CA LYS A 186 9.78 -8.42 2.03
C LYS A 186 8.89 -7.51 2.89
N ALA A 187 8.05 -6.70 2.24
CA ALA A 187 7.10 -5.84 2.92
C ALA A 187 6.05 -6.64 3.71
N SER A 188 5.53 -7.74 3.16
CA SER A 188 4.56 -8.60 3.85
C SER A 188 5.18 -9.30 5.07
N LYS A 189 6.41 -9.79 4.96
CA LYS A 189 7.15 -10.40 6.08
C LYS A 189 7.42 -9.41 7.21
N TRP A 190 7.75 -8.17 6.89
CA TRP A 190 7.95 -7.11 7.89
C TRP A 190 6.65 -6.86 8.68
N ARG A 191 5.50 -6.78 7.99
CA ARG A 191 4.18 -6.66 8.62
C ARG A 191 3.84 -7.83 9.56
N PHE A 192 4.23 -9.06 9.21
CA PHE A 192 4.00 -10.22 10.06
C PHE A 192 4.85 -10.18 11.34
N LYS A 193 6.12 -9.78 11.23
CA LYS A 193 7.02 -9.67 12.40
C LYS A 193 6.55 -8.61 13.40
N ASP A 194 6.12 -7.44 12.93
CA ASP A 194 5.64 -6.37 13.82
C ASP A 194 4.37 -6.79 14.59
N ARG A 195 3.47 -7.53 13.94
CA ARG A 195 2.27 -8.09 14.59
C ARG A 195 2.62 -9.15 15.63
N LEU A 196 3.57 -10.04 15.33
CA LEU A 196 4.04 -11.03 16.30
C LEU A 196 4.74 -10.37 17.48
N PHE A 197 5.54 -9.34 17.25
CA PHE A 197 6.24 -8.63 18.31
C PHE A 197 5.25 -7.94 19.27
N THR A 198 4.25 -7.23 18.72
CA THR A 198 3.19 -6.60 19.54
C THR A 198 2.33 -7.61 20.30
N LEU A 199 2.02 -8.77 19.70
CA LEU A 199 1.38 -9.89 20.40
C LEU A 199 2.26 -10.42 21.53
N SER A 200 3.55 -10.64 21.27
CA SER A 200 4.49 -11.15 22.29
C SER A 200 4.69 -10.18 23.46
N GLN A 201 4.69 -8.88 23.20
CA GLN A 201 4.75 -7.86 24.26
C GLN A 201 3.46 -7.83 25.08
N ARG A 202 2.28 -7.97 24.46
CA ARG A 202 1.02 -8.10 25.22
C ARG A 202 1.02 -9.34 26.11
N ILE A 203 1.50 -10.48 25.62
CA ILE A 203 1.62 -11.71 26.41
C ILE A 203 2.63 -11.53 27.56
N ARG A 204 3.68 -10.74 27.38
CA ARG A 204 4.66 -10.45 28.46
C ARG A 204 4.15 -9.46 29.51
N HIS A 205 3.33 -8.50 29.12
CA HIS A 205 2.81 -7.46 30.02
C HIS A 205 1.46 -7.81 30.65
N HIS A 206 0.75 -8.78 30.11
CA HIS A 206 -0.16 -9.64 30.86
C HIS A 206 0.55 -10.98 31.11
N PRO A 207 1.51 -11.06 32.06
CA PRO A 207 1.55 -12.30 32.78
C PRO A 207 0.14 -12.39 33.36
N GLN A 208 -0.66 -13.33 32.85
CA GLN A 208 -1.64 -13.92 33.73
C GLN A 208 -0.81 -14.21 34.97
N SER A 209 -1.04 -13.43 36.03
CA SER A 209 -0.75 -13.92 37.36
C SER A 209 -1.25 -15.36 37.31
N PRO A 210 -0.48 -16.34 37.81
CA PRO A 210 -1.11 -17.59 38.13
C PRO A 210 -2.23 -17.19 39.09
N ILE A 211 -3.44 -17.02 38.56
CA ILE A 211 -4.67 -16.99 39.31
C ILE A 211 -4.61 -18.39 39.87
N SER A 212 -4.09 -18.46 41.08
CA SER A 212 -4.11 -19.63 41.90
C SER A 212 -5.58 -20.03 41.90
N PHE A 213 -5.91 -21.07 41.13
CA PHE A 213 -7.21 -21.72 41.18
C PHE A 213 -7.54 -22.17 42.62
N ALA A 214 -6.55 -22.15 43.52
CA ALA A 214 -6.69 -22.30 44.96
C ALA A 214 -7.49 -21.18 45.67
N ASN A 215 -7.55 -19.96 45.14
CA ASN A 215 -8.26 -18.84 45.79
C ASN A 215 -9.69 -18.65 45.27
N LEU A 216 -10.18 -19.54 44.40
CA LEU A 216 -11.58 -19.52 43.95
C LEU A 216 -12.50 -20.42 44.78
N ILE A 217 -11.96 -21.08 45.82
CA ILE A 217 -12.72 -21.97 46.71
C ILE A 217 -12.95 -21.35 48.09
N ASP A 218 -12.10 -20.42 48.55
CA ASP A 218 -12.30 -19.77 49.84
C ASP A 218 -12.85 -18.35 49.65
N GLY A 219 -14.10 -18.19 50.08
CA GLY A 219 -14.88 -16.97 49.96
C GLY A 219 -14.36 -15.80 50.79
N GLU A 220 -14.96 -14.64 50.49
CA GLU A 220 -14.97 -13.44 51.32
C GLU A 220 -13.62 -12.78 51.64
N SER A 221 -13.26 -11.76 50.87
CA SER A 221 -13.31 -10.35 51.34
C SER A 221 -12.61 -9.39 50.36
N SER A 222 -13.43 -8.50 49.81
CA SER A 222 -13.14 -7.12 49.43
C SER A 222 -11.68 -6.63 49.49
N ILE A 223 -11.01 -6.56 48.34
CA ILE A 223 -10.03 -5.51 48.05
C ILE A 223 -10.40 -4.89 46.69
N VAL A 224 -11.33 -3.95 46.75
CA VAL A 224 -11.61 -3.02 45.65
C VAL A 224 -10.48 -2.00 45.65
N GLN A 225 -9.46 -2.20 44.82
CA GLN A 225 -8.60 -1.07 44.47
C GLN A 225 -9.36 -0.14 43.53
N PRO A 226 -9.41 1.17 43.79
CA PRO A 226 -10.07 2.11 42.90
C PRO A 226 -9.28 2.20 41.60
N PHE A 227 -9.76 1.52 40.57
CA PHE A 227 -9.32 1.77 39.20
C PHE A 227 -9.55 3.25 38.89
N ARG A 228 -8.48 3.98 38.56
CA ARG A 228 -8.58 5.34 38.03
C ARG A 228 -9.52 5.31 36.83
N LYS A 229 -10.72 5.91 36.98
CA LYS A 229 -11.67 6.13 35.87
C LYS A 229 -10.92 6.79 34.71
N HIS A 230 -10.66 6.03 33.66
CA HIS A 230 -10.16 6.58 32.40
C HIS A 230 -11.39 7.01 31.60
N HIS A 231 -11.55 8.31 31.43
CA HIS A 231 -12.60 8.86 30.56
C HIS A 231 -12.28 8.47 29.12
N ILE A 232 -13.02 7.49 28.60
CA ILE A 232 -12.97 7.10 27.20
C ILE A 232 -14.23 7.64 26.54
N THR A 233 -14.07 8.51 25.55
CA THR A 233 -15.18 9.05 24.76
C THR A 233 -15.31 8.29 23.45
N ASN A 234 -16.55 8.06 23.01
CA ASN A 234 -16.84 7.40 21.73
C ASN A 234 -16.54 8.34 20.54
N VAL A 235 -16.70 7.83 19.31
CA VAL A 235 -16.48 8.61 18.06
C VAL A 235 -17.38 9.85 17.97
N LEU A 236 -18.53 9.83 18.67
CA LEU A 236 -19.51 10.90 18.79
C LEU A 236 -19.23 11.88 19.95
N GLY A 237 -18.20 11.62 20.77
CA GLY A 237 -17.83 12.45 21.92
C GLY A 237 -18.57 12.15 23.21
N GLU A 238 -19.42 11.11 23.25
CA GLU A 238 -20.13 10.71 24.47
C GLU A 238 -19.19 9.92 25.39
N ASN A 239 -19.25 10.22 26.68
CA ASN A 239 -18.50 9.47 27.70
C ASN A 239 -19.07 8.06 27.81
N ILE A 240 -18.24 7.05 27.55
CA ILE A 240 -18.58 5.66 27.85
C ILE A 240 -18.13 5.40 29.29
N GLU A 241 -19.07 5.27 30.20
CA GLU A 241 -18.79 4.80 31.56
C GLU A 241 -18.28 3.35 31.48
N THR A 242 -16.98 3.17 31.74
CA THR A 242 -16.33 1.87 31.69
C THR A 242 -16.31 1.26 33.08
N ASP A 243 -17.46 0.76 33.53
CA ASP A 243 -17.53 -0.16 34.68
C ASP A 243 -17.35 -1.63 34.25
N ALA A 244 -16.94 -1.86 33.00
CA ALA A 244 -17.15 -3.15 32.35
C ALA A 244 -15.89 -4.03 32.30
N SER A 245 -16.07 -5.30 32.64
CA SER A 245 -15.07 -6.36 32.64
C SER A 245 -14.52 -6.60 31.22
N PHE A 246 -13.37 -7.24 31.07
CA PHE A 246 -12.78 -7.58 29.76
C PHE A 246 -13.75 -8.38 28.86
N SER A 247 -14.73 -9.08 29.44
CA SER A 247 -15.77 -9.80 28.70
C SER A 247 -16.79 -8.87 28.01
N ASP A 248 -16.95 -7.66 28.52
CA ASP A 248 -17.86 -6.65 27.98
C ASP A 248 -17.23 -5.86 26.83
N HIS A 249 -15.91 -5.91 26.66
CA HIS A 249 -15.19 -5.24 25.57
C HIS A 249 -15.57 -5.82 24.20
N PHE A 250 -15.80 -7.13 24.12
CA PHE A 250 -16.25 -7.79 22.89
C PHE A 250 -17.74 -7.56 22.63
N LYS A 251 -18.58 -7.53 23.67
CA LYS A 251 -19.99 -7.13 23.54
C LYS A 251 -20.15 -5.68 23.11
N MET A 252 -19.24 -4.80 23.54
CA MET A 252 -19.20 -3.40 23.12
C MET A 252 -18.80 -3.28 21.64
N LEU A 253 -17.82 -4.07 21.17
CA LEU A 253 -17.45 -4.16 19.75
C LEU A 253 -18.61 -4.72 18.89
N GLU A 254 -19.34 -5.70 19.40
CA GLU A 254 -20.52 -6.28 18.72
C GLU A 254 -21.63 -5.22 18.54
N LYS A 255 -21.88 -4.40 19.59
CA LYS A 255 -22.79 -3.24 19.52
C LYS A 255 -22.35 -2.15 18.52
N PHE A 256 -21.05 -2.02 18.24
CA PHE A 256 -20.55 -1.08 17.22
C PHE A 256 -20.77 -1.59 15.79
N TRP A 257 -20.98 -2.90 15.59
CA TRP A 257 -21.14 -3.51 14.26
C TRP A 257 -22.61 -3.74 13.88
N ASP A 258 -23.53 -3.84 14.84
CA ASP A 258 -24.96 -4.12 14.61
C ASP A 258 -25.83 -2.89 14.22
N TYR A 259 -25.24 -1.88 13.60
CA TYR A 259 -26.03 -0.75 13.06
C TYR A 259 -26.60 -1.07 11.66
N LYS A 260 -27.93 -1.25 11.60
CA LYS A 260 -28.73 -1.18 10.37
C LYS A 260 -28.85 0.25 9.85
#